data_AF-A0A924W0I4-F1
#
_entry.id   AF-A0A924W0I4-F1
#
_cell.length_a   1.000
_cell.length_b   1.000
_cell.length_c   1.000
_cell.angle_alpha   90.00
_cell.angle_beta   90.00
_cell.angle_gamma   90.00
#
_symmetry.space_group_name_H-M   'P 1'
#
loop_
_entity.id
_entity.type
_entity.pdbx_description
1 polymer ?
#
loop_
_entity_poly.entity_id
_entity_poly.type
_entity_poly.pdbx_seq_one_letter_code
_entity_poly.pdbx_strand_id
1 'polypeptide(L)'
;MDVEPETRGAGSLRMKLIQIALAPALIAALLACTETAEPPPDPAAAAQVGDAQPLPHTLPPPAEAQPRYVGLWATSAQGCAEPAWSFRADGVSTLGEVSCSFENVGRTSTGYEVTATCDAEGTQSRHTMQFSFAESAQAMMISGGPWAGATSLVHCGFEGTP
;
A
#
# COMPACT_ATOMS: atom_id res chain seq x y z
N MET A 1 -42.04 -27.79 -9.44
CA MET A 1 -40.63 -27.62 -9.03
C MET A 1 -40.55 -26.22 -8.50
N ASP A 2 -40.60 -26.15 -7.18
CA ASP A 2 -40.80 -24.98 -6.33
C ASP A 2 -39.75 -23.89 -6.54
N VAL A 3 -40.22 -22.66 -6.56
CA VAL A 3 -39.42 -21.43 -6.51
C VAL A 3 -39.63 -20.85 -5.11
N GLU A 4 -38.62 -20.93 -4.25
CA GLU A 4 -38.59 -20.22 -2.96
C GLU A 4 -38.13 -18.76 -3.17
N PRO A 5 -38.88 -17.76 -2.67
CA PRO A 5 -38.41 -16.39 -2.57
C PRO A 5 -37.89 -16.08 -1.16
N GLU A 6 -36.58 -15.84 -1.00
CA GLU A 6 -36.02 -15.40 0.28
C GLU A 6 -36.17 -13.88 0.48
N THR A 7 -37.24 -13.55 1.19
CA THR A 7 -37.41 -12.57 2.28
C THR A 7 -36.57 -11.27 2.29
N ARG A 8 -37.27 -10.17 2.02
CA ARG A 8 -36.90 -8.77 2.35
C ARG A 8 -36.68 -8.55 3.84
N GLY A 9 -35.49 -8.10 4.24
CA GLY A 9 -35.22 -7.53 5.56
C GLY A 9 -35.40 -6.00 5.58
N ALA A 10 -36.60 -5.52 5.88
CA ALA A 10 -36.89 -4.12 6.15
C ALA A 10 -36.80 -3.84 7.66
N GLY A 11 -35.66 -3.30 8.11
CA GLY A 11 -35.46 -2.85 9.49
C GLY A 11 -35.82 -1.37 9.66
N SER A 12 -37.07 -1.09 9.98
CA SER A 12 -37.57 0.24 10.37
C SER A 12 -37.70 0.31 11.89
N LEU A 13 -36.89 1.15 12.56
CA LEU A 13 -37.13 1.54 13.95
C LEU A 13 -37.33 3.05 14.10
N ARG A 14 -38.63 3.37 14.11
CA ARG A 14 -39.37 4.42 14.83
C ARG A 14 -38.58 5.32 15.81
N MET A 15 -38.52 6.59 15.43
CA MET A 15 -39.23 7.69 16.10
C MET A 15 -38.96 7.92 17.59
N LYS A 16 -38.19 8.97 17.88
CA LYS A 16 -38.51 9.93 18.94
C LYS A 16 -38.19 11.34 18.45
N LEU A 17 -39.20 11.98 17.85
CA LEU A 17 -39.27 13.44 17.76
C LEU A 17 -39.22 13.98 19.19
N ILE A 18 -38.17 14.73 19.51
CA ILE A 18 -38.20 15.68 20.61
C ILE A 18 -37.85 17.03 19.97
N GLN A 19 -38.89 17.77 19.65
CA GLN A 19 -38.82 19.19 19.33
C GLN A 19 -38.45 19.93 20.62
N ILE A 20 -37.27 20.56 20.63
CA ILE A 20 -36.95 21.62 21.59
C ILE A 20 -36.73 22.88 20.76
N ALA A 21 -37.67 23.81 20.92
CA ALA A 21 -37.69 25.10 20.26
C ALA A 21 -36.84 26.14 21.01
N LEU A 22 -36.18 27.00 20.22
CA LEU A 22 -35.70 28.35 20.52
C LEU A 22 -34.74 28.61 21.70
N ALA A 23 -33.48 28.91 21.36
CA ALA A 23 -32.76 30.07 21.88
C ALA A 23 -31.69 30.53 20.86
N PRO A 24 -31.90 31.63 20.12
CA PRO A 24 -30.91 32.19 19.21
C PRO A 24 -30.11 33.27 19.94
N ALA A 25 -28.96 32.93 20.51
CA ALA A 25 -27.94 33.92 20.92
C ALA A 25 -26.69 33.19 21.43
N LEU A 26 -25.69 32.99 20.57
CA LEU A 26 -24.25 32.94 20.90
C LEU A 26 -23.44 32.58 19.64
N ILE A 27 -23.66 33.35 18.56
CA ILE A 27 -22.73 33.41 17.42
C ILE A 27 -21.79 34.59 17.71
N ALA A 28 -20.73 34.39 18.51
CA ALA A 28 -19.63 35.37 18.67
C ALA A 28 -18.41 34.87 19.49
N ALA A 29 -18.07 33.57 19.53
CA ALA A 29 -16.96 33.12 20.39
C ALA A 29 -16.06 31.99 19.84
N LEU A 30 -16.05 31.73 18.53
CA LEU A 30 -15.16 30.69 17.94
C LEU A 30 -14.23 31.20 16.83
N LEU A 31 -14.07 32.52 16.68
CA LEU A 31 -13.07 33.13 15.78
C LEU A 31 -11.74 33.48 16.49
N ALA A 32 -11.50 32.93 17.68
CA ALA A 32 -10.30 33.17 18.47
C ALA A 32 -9.62 31.88 18.95
N CYS A 33 -9.60 30.82 18.13
CA CYS A 33 -8.50 29.86 18.16
C CYS A 33 -7.41 30.42 17.23
N THR A 34 -6.78 31.51 17.65
CA THR A 34 -5.35 31.52 18.00
C THR A 34 -4.55 30.74 16.99
N GLU A 35 -4.13 31.49 15.98
CA GLU A 35 -2.89 31.29 15.25
C GLU A 35 -1.80 30.93 16.25
N THR A 36 -1.54 29.63 16.40
CA THR A 36 -0.35 29.13 17.08
C THR A 36 0.81 29.57 16.21
N ALA A 37 1.40 30.71 16.55
CA ALA A 37 2.66 31.13 15.98
C ALA A 37 3.65 29.99 16.21
N GLU A 38 4.02 29.30 15.13
CA GLU A 38 5.02 28.25 15.16
C GLU A 38 6.30 28.89 15.71
N PRO A 39 6.80 28.45 16.88
CA PRO A 39 8.03 29.00 17.43
C PRO A 39 9.13 28.80 16.37
N PRO A 40 10.01 29.80 16.17
CA PRO A 40 11.08 29.69 15.20
C PRO A 40 11.85 28.38 15.45
N PRO A 41 12.18 27.62 14.39
CA PRO A 41 12.78 26.30 14.52
C PRO A 41 14.01 26.39 15.43
N ASP A 42 14.00 25.62 16.51
CA ASP A 42 15.10 25.60 17.47
C ASP A 42 16.37 25.09 16.76
N PRO A 43 17.43 25.93 16.60
CA PRO A 43 18.65 25.50 15.94
C PRO A 43 19.35 24.36 16.70
N ALA A 44 19.08 24.17 17.99
CA ALA A 44 19.59 23.05 18.77
C ALA A 44 18.86 21.74 18.45
N ALA A 45 17.59 21.78 18.03
CA ALA A 45 16.86 20.59 17.60
C ALA A 45 17.36 20.09 16.23
N ALA A 46 17.68 21.02 15.30
CA ALA A 46 18.28 20.68 14.02
C ALA A 46 19.67 20.04 14.16
N ALA A 47 20.42 20.40 15.20
CA ALA A 47 21.74 19.82 15.50
C ALA A 47 21.66 18.41 16.14
N GLN A 48 20.48 17.97 16.61
CA GLN A 48 20.27 16.61 17.14
C GLN A 48 19.77 15.62 16.09
N VAL A 49 19.41 16.10 14.90
CA VAL A 49 19.20 15.23 13.74
C VAL A 49 20.58 14.78 13.29
N GLY A 50 21.05 13.67 13.85
CA GLY A 50 22.27 13.02 13.37
C GLY A 50 22.20 12.77 11.87
N ASP A 51 23.37 12.65 11.23
CA ASP A 51 23.48 12.45 9.79
C ASP A 51 22.48 11.38 9.31
N ALA A 52 21.66 11.73 8.32
CA ALA A 52 20.73 10.81 7.70
C ALA A 52 21.56 9.67 7.09
N GLN A 53 21.62 8.51 7.76
CA GLN A 53 22.31 7.35 7.24
C GLN A 53 21.68 7.01 5.89
N PRO A 54 22.46 6.97 4.79
CA PRO A 54 21.96 6.55 3.50
C PRO A 54 21.38 5.14 3.66
N LEU A 55 20.09 4.98 3.34
CA LEU A 55 19.51 3.66 3.24
C LEU A 55 20.31 2.91 2.16
N PRO A 56 20.90 1.74 2.46
CA PRO A 56 21.77 1.03 1.52
C PRO A 56 21.01 0.53 0.27
N HIS A 57 19.69 0.69 0.25
CA HIS A 57 18.80 0.16 -0.77
C HIS A 57 18.04 1.29 -1.45
N THR A 58 18.53 1.69 -2.62
CA THR A 58 17.84 2.64 -3.49
C THR A 58 16.91 1.88 -4.44
N LEU A 59 15.76 2.46 -4.77
CA LEU A 59 14.89 1.91 -5.81
C LEU A 59 15.66 1.87 -7.14
N PRO A 60 15.49 0.83 -7.96
CA PRO A 60 16.04 0.81 -9.31
C PRO A 60 15.54 2.03 -10.08
N PRO A 61 16.37 2.69 -10.92
CA PRO A 61 15.87 3.73 -11.80
C PRO A 61 14.84 3.15 -12.77
N PRO A 62 13.84 3.93 -13.22
CA PRO A 62 12.95 3.49 -14.30
C PRO A 62 13.78 3.27 -15.57
N ALA A 63 13.94 2.02 -15.98
CA ALA A 63 14.64 1.64 -17.20
C ALA A 63 13.64 1.12 -18.24
N GLU A 64 13.88 1.40 -19.52
CA GLU A 64 13.04 0.84 -20.60
C GLU A 64 13.34 -0.63 -20.86
N ALA A 65 14.58 -1.07 -20.60
CA ALA A 65 15.04 -2.43 -20.86
C ALA A 65 14.56 -3.46 -19.84
N GLN A 66 14.27 -3.04 -18.59
CA GLN A 66 13.83 -3.92 -17.53
C GLN A 66 12.79 -3.24 -16.64
N PRO A 67 11.63 -3.89 -16.37
CA PRO A 67 10.63 -3.32 -15.47
C PRO A 67 11.19 -3.11 -14.07
N ARG A 68 10.80 -1.99 -13.44
CA ARG A 68 11.35 -1.56 -12.15
C ARG A 68 11.03 -2.51 -10.99
N TYR A 69 9.97 -3.31 -11.11
CA TYR A 69 9.60 -4.30 -10.10
C TYR A 69 10.51 -5.53 -10.10
N VAL A 70 11.33 -5.75 -11.14
CA VAL A 70 12.20 -6.92 -11.23
C VAL A 70 13.33 -6.81 -10.20
N GLY A 71 13.52 -7.87 -9.43
CA GLY A 71 14.53 -7.91 -8.36
C GLY A 71 14.07 -8.71 -7.14
N LEU A 72 14.87 -8.65 -6.10
CA LEU A 72 14.61 -9.19 -4.77
C LEU A 72 14.02 -8.10 -3.90
N TRP A 73 13.01 -8.47 -3.11
CA TRP A 73 12.26 -7.55 -2.27
C TRP A 73 11.96 -8.14 -0.90
N ALA A 74 11.80 -7.28 0.10
CA ALA A 74 11.47 -7.67 1.46
C ALA A 74 10.49 -6.68 2.10
N THR A 75 9.78 -7.07 3.16
CA THR A 75 8.86 -6.18 3.88
C THR A 75 9.57 -5.18 4.79
N SER A 76 10.88 -5.33 4.99
CA SER A 76 11.73 -4.45 5.77
C SER A 76 13.19 -4.55 5.32
N ALA A 77 14.02 -3.57 5.70
CA ALA A 77 15.45 -3.59 5.37
C ALA A 77 16.18 -4.78 6.00
N GLN A 78 15.82 -5.19 7.22
CA GLN A 78 16.37 -6.38 7.88
C GLN A 78 16.03 -7.65 7.09
N GLY A 79 14.85 -7.69 6.45
CA GLY A 79 14.43 -8.80 5.61
C GLY A 79 15.23 -8.95 4.32
N CYS A 80 16.06 -7.97 3.94
CA CYS A 80 16.93 -8.11 2.76
C CYS A 80 18.09 -9.10 2.96
N ALA A 81 18.39 -9.51 4.20
CA ALA A 81 19.33 -10.61 4.44
C ALA A 81 18.80 -11.96 3.89
N GLU A 82 17.49 -12.15 3.91
CA GLU A 82 16.78 -13.33 3.41
C GLU A 82 15.48 -12.88 2.71
N PRO A 83 15.58 -12.33 1.48
CA PRO A 83 14.46 -11.66 0.83
C PRO A 83 13.33 -12.65 0.52
N ALA A 84 12.15 -12.36 1.07
CA ALA A 84 10.99 -13.23 0.94
C ALA A 84 10.28 -13.13 -0.41
N TRP A 85 10.63 -12.18 -1.26
CA TRP A 85 9.98 -11.95 -2.56
C TRP A 85 11.03 -11.88 -3.68
N SER A 86 10.85 -12.69 -4.72
CA SER A 86 11.59 -12.58 -5.98
C SER A 86 10.62 -12.24 -7.11
N PHE A 87 10.90 -11.14 -7.80
CA PHE A 87 10.16 -10.68 -8.96
C PHE A 87 11.00 -10.85 -10.21
N ARG A 88 10.46 -11.57 -11.18
CA ARG A 88 10.97 -11.69 -12.55
C ARG A 88 10.06 -10.89 -13.48
N ALA A 89 10.50 -10.68 -14.73
CA ALA A 89 9.71 -9.95 -15.71
C ALA A 89 8.33 -10.59 -15.95
N ASP A 90 8.23 -11.91 -15.80
CA ASP A 90 7.09 -12.77 -16.11
C ASP A 90 6.45 -13.40 -14.86
N GLY A 91 6.83 -13.02 -13.65
CA GLY A 91 6.23 -13.60 -12.45
C GLY A 91 6.77 -13.08 -11.13
N VAL A 92 6.13 -13.52 -10.04
CA VAL A 92 6.59 -13.30 -8.67
C VAL A 92 6.53 -14.61 -7.90
N SER A 93 7.50 -14.81 -7.02
CA SER A 93 7.53 -15.94 -6.09
C SER A 93 7.86 -15.44 -4.69
N THR A 94 7.23 -16.05 -3.69
CA THR A 94 7.49 -15.79 -2.27
C THR A 94 8.07 -17.01 -1.57
N LEU A 95 8.81 -16.82 -0.47
CA LEU A 95 9.44 -17.91 0.31
C LEU A 95 8.46 -18.88 0.98
N GLY A 96 7.15 -18.58 0.99
CA GLY A 96 6.11 -19.46 1.56
C GLY A 96 5.57 -20.44 0.51
N GLU A 97 4.45 -20.11 -0.12
CA GLU A 97 3.82 -20.98 -1.11
C GLU A 97 3.28 -20.25 -2.35
N VAL A 98 3.33 -18.91 -2.39
CA VAL A 98 2.71 -18.17 -3.50
C VAL A 98 3.69 -18.02 -4.66
N SER A 99 3.26 -18.48 -5.83
CA SER A 99 3.93 -18.24 -7.11
C SER A 99 2.91 -17.76 -8.14
N CYS A 100 3.17 -16.64 -8.78
CA CYS A 100 2.30 -16.09 -9.82
C CYS A 100 3.05 -15.98 -11.15
N SER A 101 2.38 -16.39 -12.23
CA SER A 101 2.82 -16.17 -13.61
C SER A 101 2.07 -14.98 -14.19
N PHE A 102 2.80 -14.00 -14.72
CA PHE A 102 2.23 -12.79 -15.30
C PHE A 102 1.75 -13.06 -16.72
N GLU A 103 0.49 -12.75 -16.97
CA GLU A 103 -0.16 -12.90 -18.28
C GLU A 103 -0.11 -11.59 -19.07
N ASN A 104 -0.26 -10.47 -18.36
CA ASN A 104 -0.18 -9.13 -18.92
C ASN A 104 0.45 -8.17 -17.92
N VAL A 105 1.29 -7.26 -18.42
CA VAL A 105 1.92 -6.19 -17.64
C VAL A 105 1.69 -4.87 -18.38
N GLY A 106 0.80 -4.05 -17.85
CA GLY A 106 0.51 -2.69 -18.34
C GLY A 106 1.24 -1.64 -17.50
N ARG A 107 1.85 -0.64 -18.14
CA ARG A 107 2.41 0.52 -17.44
C ARG A 107 1.29 1.49 -17.09
N THR A 108 1.34 2.05 -15.88
CA THR A 108 0.44 3.11 -15.41
C THR A 108 1.25 4.35 -15.05
N SER A 109 0.58 5.45 -14.66
CA SER A 109 1.27 6.67 -14.21
C SER A 109 2.02 6.48 -12.89
N THR A 110 1.67 5.48 -12.08
CA THR A 110 2.23 5.23 -10.74
C THR A 110 3.08 3.97 -10.66
N GLY A 111 3.09 3.14 -11.71
CA GLY A 111 3.84 1.89 -11.79
C GLY A 111 3.28 0.94 -12.84
N TYR A 112 2.71 -0.17 -12.40
CA TYR A 112 2.22 -1.25 -13.26
C TYR A 112 0.88 -1.80 -12.79
N GLU A 113 0.08 -2.26 -13.75
CA GLU A 113 -1.06 -3.13 -13.55
C GLU A 113 -0.71 -4.49 -14.16
N VAL A 114 -0.91 -5.57 -13.40
CA VAL A 114 -0.47 -6.90 -13.78
C VAL A 114 -1.62 -7.88 -13.64
N THR A 115 -2.02 -8.50 -14.74
CA THR A 115 -2.89 -9.68 -14.69
C THR A 115 -2.02 -10.92 -14.54
N ALA A 116 -2.31 -11.75 -13.55
CA ALA A 116 -1.54 -12.95 -13.28
C ALA A 116 -2.42 -14.11 -12.85
N THR A 117 -1.90 -15.30 -13.07
CA THR A 117 -2.44 -16.52 -12.46
C THR A 117 -1.48 -17.00 -11.38
N CYS A 118 -2.01 -17.12 -10.16
CA CYS A 118 -1.26 -17.47 -8.96
C CYS A 118 -1.63 -18.87 -8.48
N ASP A 119 -0.63 -19.63 -8.08
CA ASP A 119 -0.77 -20.82 -7.26
C ASP A 119 -0.47 -20.45 -5.81
N ALA A 120 -1.40 -20.75 -4.90
CA ALA A 120 -1.26 -20.56 -3.47
C ALA A 120 -1.94 -21.73 -2.76
N GLU A 121 -1.21 -22.43 -1.90
CA GLU A 121 -1.73 -23.60 -1.15
C GLU A 121 -2.35 -24.68 -2.07
N GLY A 122 -1.82 -24.83 -3.29
CA GLY A 122 -2.32 -25.78 -4.30
C GLY A 122 -3.62 -25.37 -4.99
N THR A 123 -4.09 -24.13 -4.79
CA THR A 123 -5.23 -23.56 -5.50
C THR A 123 -4.77 -22.51 -6.50
N GLN A 124 -5.12 -22.72 -7.77
CA GLN A 124 -4.85 -21.77 -8.84
C GLN A 124 -5.98 -20.74 -8.95
N SER A 125 -5.63 -19.45 -8.96
CA SER A 125 -6.58 -18.34 -9.07
C SER A 125 -6.02 -17.19 -9.89
N ARG A 126 -6.88 -16.46 -10.61
CA ARG A 126 -6.50 -15.29 -11.39
C ARG A 126 -6.68 -14.01 -10.59
N HIS A 127 -5.70 -13.11 -10.68
CA HIS A 127 -5.64 -11.85 -9.95
C HIS A 127 -5.28 -10.69 -10.87
N THR A 128 -5.74 -9.49 -10.54
CA THR A 128 -5.28 -8.23 -11.15
C THR A 128 -4.60 -7.42 -10.08
N MET A 129 -3.28 -7.35 -10.16
CA MET A 129 -2.41 -6.77 -9.16
C MET A 129 -1.95 -5.38 -9.58
N GLN A 130 -1.68 -4.52 -8.62
CA GLN A 130 -1.16 -3.17 -8.88
C GLN A 130 0.17 -3.02 -8.15
N PHE A 131 1.19 -2.59 -8.89
CA PHE A 131 2.51 -2.25 -8.37
C PHE A 131 2.66 -0.74 -8.48
N SER A 132 2.91 -0.07 -7.37
CA SER A 132 3.16 1.37 -7.35
C SER A 132 4.42 1.69 -6.56
N PHE A 133 5.12 2.76 -6.92
CA PHE A 133 6.41 3.09 -6.33
C PHE A 133 6.31 4.38 -5.51
N ALA A 134 6.75 4.31 -4.27
CA ALA A 134 6.85 5.45 -3.36
C ALA A 134 8.31 5.93 -3.30
N GLU A 135 8.66 6.92 -4.12
CA GLU A 135 10.04 7.43 -4.21
C GLU A 135 10.59 7.89 -2.85
N SER A 136 9.76 8.57 -2.05
CA SER A 136 10.16 9.10 -0.74
C SER A 136 10.48 8.01 0.28
N ALA A 137 9.88 6.82 0.13
CA ALA A 137 10.07 5.67 1.01
C ALA A 137 10.99 4.60 0.42
N GLN A 138 11.46 4.80 -0.82
CA GLN A 138 12.24 3.84 -1.58
C GLN A 138 11.60 2.44 -1.61
N ALA A 139 10.27 2.39 -1.74
CA ALA A 139 9.49 1.16 -1.62
C ALA A 139 8.53 0.95 -2.80
N MET A 140 8.18 -0.31 -3.04
CA MET A 140 7.10 -0.73 -3.92
C MET A 140 5.91 -1.16 -3.06
N MET A 141 4.73 -0.60 -3.36
CA MET A 141 3.46 -1.06 -2.83
C MET A 141 2.83 -2.04 -3.82
N ILE A 142 2.45 -3.22 -3.33
CA ILE A 142 1.78 -4.26 -4.10
C ILE A 142 0.39 -4.57 -3.52
N SER A 143 -0.64 -4.64 -4.37
CA SER A 143 -2.02 -4.97 -3.97
C SER A 143 -2.71 -5.88 -4.98
N GLY A 144 -3.84 -6.46 -4.58
CA GLY A 144 -4.77 -7.16 -5.50
C GLY A 144 -4.40 -8.60 -5.86
N GLY A 145 -3.36 -9.17 -5.24
CA GLY A 145 -3.03 -10.59 -5.38
C GLY A 145 -3.52 -11.45 -4.21
N PRO A 146 -3.08 -12.72 -4.12
CA PRO A 146 -3.57 -13.70 -3.13
C PRO A 146 -3.12 -13.46 -1.68
N TRP A 147 -2.44 -12.35 -1.38
CA TRP A 147 -2.01 -11.97 -0.03
C TRP A 147 -3.10 -11.13 0.69
N ALA A 148 -2.98 -11.01 2.01
CA ALA A 148 -4.04 -10.46 2.89
C ALA A 148 -4.35 -8.95 2.73
N GLY A 149 -3.76 -8.24 1.76
CA GLY A 149 -3.98 -6.80 1.60
C GLY A 149 -2.97 -6.10 0.69
N ALA A 150 -2.76 -4.80 0.89
CA ALA A 150 -1.62 -4.11 0.27
C ALA A 150 -0.36 -4.33 1.11
N THR A 151 0.76 -4.63 0.46
CA THR A 151 2.05 -4.89 1.11
C THR A 151 3.07 -3.88 0.64
N SER A 152 3.84 -3.30 1.58
CA SER A 152 5.00 -2.47 1.28
C SER A 152 6.26 -3.32 1.21
N LEU A 153 7.04 -3.14 0.16
CA LEU A 153 8.25 -3.89 -0.10
C LEU A 153 9.43 -2.93 -0.36
N VAL A 154 10.55 -3.16 0.33
CA VAL A 154 11.83 -2.50 0.05
C VAL A 154 12.63 -3.34 -0.94
N HIS A 155 13.36 -2.67 -1.83
CA HIS A 155 14.22 -3.33 -2.81
C HIS A 155 15.47 -3.87 -2.12
N CYS A 156 15.86 -5.11 -2.39
CA CYS A 156 17.03 -5.76 -1.79
C CYS A 156 18.18 -5.97 -2.77
N GLY A 157 17.94 -5.84 -4.08
CA GLY A 157 18.93 -6.08 -5.13
C GLY A 157 18.39 -6.95 -6.24
N PHE A 158 19.27 -7.49 -7.08
CA PHE A 158 18.88 -8.39 -8.18
C PHE A 158 19.28 -9.83 -7.88
N GLU A 159 18.46 -10.78 -8.32
CA GLU A 159 18.77 -12.20 -8.25
C GLU A 159 20.06 -12.48 -9.03
N GLY A 160 21.11 -12.95 -8.34
CA GLY A 160 22.42 -13.27 -8.94
C GLY A 160 23.56 -12.28 -8.69
N THR A 161 23.40 -11.29 -7.82
CA THR A 161 24.54 -10.48 -7.34
C THR A 161 25.03 -11.06 -6.00
N PRO A 162 26.24 -11.67 -5.93
CA PRO A 162 26.81 -12.15 -4.67
C PRO A 162 27.23 -11.00 -3.73
#